data_AF-A0A317K5N3-F1
#
_entry.id   AF-A0A317K5N3-F1
#
_cell.length_a   1.000
_cell.length_b   1.000
_cell.length_c   1.000
_cell.angle_alpha   90.00
_cell.angle_beta   90.00
_cell.angle_gamma   90.00
#
_symmetry.space_group_name_H-M   'P 1'
#
loop_
_entity.id
_entity.type
_entity.pdbx_description
1 polymer ?
#
loop_
_entity_poly.entity_id
_entity_poly.type
_entity_poly.pdbx_seq_one_letter_code
_entity_poly.pdbx_strand_id
1 'polypeptide(L)'
;MEMADRVSARRALTNTFFLTLNTLIATLGGTLGKELAVVDVRYLAVPTVALLVQCAAWFWLLRSYRQLNSAKYIVVGALEERLPASPYWRAEWKALGEGRDPSRYWPLTHLEQWIPASFAVVYVAGFITAAVV
;
A
#
# COMPACT_ATOMS: atom_id res chain seq x y z
N MET A 1 10.99 18.26 -10.57
CA MET A 1 9.86 17.54 -11.20
C MET A 1 10.25 16.10 -11.47
N GLU A 2 11.12 15.82 -12.45
CA GLU A 2 11.42 14.45 -12.90
C GLU A 2 11.87 13.48 -11.78
N MET A 3 12.72 13.91 -10.85
CA MET A 3 13.17 13.06 -9.73
C MET A 3 12.07 12.77 -8.69
N ALA A 4 11.10 13.68 -8.53
CA ALA A 4 9.94 13.43 -7.68
C ALA A 4 8.96 12.47 -8.37
N ASP A 5 8.75 12.66 -9.67
CA ASP A 5 7.91 11.79 -10.50
C ASP A 5 8.44 10.36 -10.56
N ARG A 6 9.77 10.17 -10.62
CA ARG A 6 10.39 8.84 -10.56
C ARG A 6 10.09 8.08 -9.27
N VAL A 7 10.04 8.76 -8.12
CA VAL A 7 9.70 8.10 -6.84
C VAL A 7 8.23 7.75 -6.79
N SER A 8 7.36 8.65 -7.25
CA SER A 8 5.92 8.38 -7.38
C SER A 8 5.65 7.20 -8.35
N ALA A 9 6.35 7.16 -9.48
CA ALA A 9 6.29 6.07 -10.45
C ALA A 9 6.79 4.75 -9.84
N ARG A 10 7.88 4.78 -9.07
CA ARG A 10 8.37 3.58 -8.36
C ARG A 10 7.35 3.06 -7.35
N ARG A 11 6.68 3.93 -6.59
CA ARG A 11 5.59 3.55 -5.68
C ARG A 11 4.43 2.90 -6.45
N ALA A 12 3.99 3.51 -7.56
CA ALA A 12 2.92 2.98 -8.38
C ALA A 12 3.26 1.59 -8.95
N LEU A 13 4.47 1.41 -9.48
CA LEU A 13 4.94 0.11 -9.97
C LEU A 13 4.99 -0.94 -8.87
N THR A 14 5.48 -0.60 -7.67
CA THR A 14 5.46 -1.51 -6.52
C THR A 14 4.03 -1.91 -6.15
N ASN A 15 3.09 -0.96 -6.16
CA ASN A 15 1.70 -1.23 -5.85
C ASN A 15 1.06 -2.18 -6.87
N THR A 16 1.24 -1.91 -8.16
CA THR A 16 0.74 -2.76 -9.25
C THR A 16 1.35 -4.16 -9.18
N PHE A 17 2.65 -4.28 -8.91
CA PHE A 17 3.31 -5.58 -8.76
C PHE A 17 2.64 -6.44 -7.67
N PHE A 18 2.46 -5.91 -6.47
CA PHE A 18 1.83 -6.65 -5.38
C PHE A 18 0.35 -6.93 -5.64
N LEU A 19 -0.40 -5.99 -6.23
CA LEU A 19 -1.78 -6.21 -6.62
C LEU A 19 -1.92 -7.37 -7.61
N THR A 20 -1.12 -7.38 -8.66
CA THR A 20 -1.12 -8.44 -9.67
C THR A 20 -0.79 -9.79 -9.04
N LEU A 21 0.24 -9.83 -8.19
CA LEU A 21 0.64 -11.07 -7.51
C LEU A 21 -0.47 -11.60 -6.60
N ASN A 22 -1.05 -10.75 -5.75
CA ASN A 22 -2.11 -11.17 -4.83
C ASN A 22 -3.39 -11.57 -5.58
N THR A 23 -3.71 -10.90 -6.69
CA THR A 23 -4.84 -11.27 -7.55
C THR A 23 -4.62 -12.64 -8.19
N LEU A 24 -3.40 -12.92 -8.65
CA LEU A 24 -3.03 -14.23 -9.21
C LEU A 24 -3.18 -15.33 -8.14
N ILE A 25 -2.68 -15.08 -6.93
CA ILE A 25 -2.78 -16.06 -5.84
C ILE A 25 -4.22 -16.28 -5.41
N ALA A 26 -5.03 -15.21 -5.29
CA ALA A 26 -6.46 -15.32 -5.00
C ALA A 26 -7.19 -16.11 -6.08
N THR A 27 -6.85 -15.89 -7.36
CA THR A 27 -7.42 -16.64 -8.49
C THR A 27 -7.08 -18.12 -8.38
N LEU A 28 -5.80 -18.47 -8.14
CA LEU A 28 -5.36 -19.86 -7.97
C LEU A 28 -6.02 -20.52 -6.75
N GLY A 29 -6.15 -19.79 -5.63
CA GLY A 29 -6.84 -20.29 -4.44
C GLY A 29 -8.33 -20.55 -4.71
N GLY A 30 -8.98 -19.69 -5.49
CA GLY A 30 -10.38 -19.88 -5.89
C GLY A 30 -10.59 -21.04 -6.86
N THR A 31 -9.70 -21.24 -7.82
CA THR A 31 -9.81 -22.34 -8.80
C THR A 31 -9.42 -23.68 -8.21
N LEU A 32 -8.38 -23.73 -7.38
CA LEU A 32 -7.88 -24.96 -6.74
C LEU A 32 -8.53 -25.23 -5.37
N GLY A 33 -9.48 -24.40 -4.93
CA GLY A 33 -10.03 -24.47 -3.57
C GLY A 33 -10.58 -25.84 -3.16
N LYS A 34 -11.17 -26.60 -4.10
CA LYS A 34 -11.65 -27.96 -3.84
C LYS A 34 -10.51 -28.96 -3.62
N GLU A 35 -9.42 -28.82 -4.36
CA GLU A 35 -8.24 -29.68 -4.21
C GLU A 35 -7.50 -29.34 -2.92
N LEU A 36 -7.41 -28.04 -2.59
CA LEU A 36 -6.80 -27.55 -1.35
C LEU A 36 -7.58 -27.98 -0.11
N ALA A 37 -8.91 -28.18 -0.21
CA ALA A 37 -9.73 -28.65 0.90
C ALA A 37 -9.40 -30.10 1.34
N VAL A 38 -8.74 -30.88 0.50
CA VAL A 38 -8.32 -32.26 0.82
C VAL A 38 -6.91 -32.28 1.44
N VAL A 39 -6.16 -31.18 1.33
CA VAL A 39 -4.80 -31.06 1.87
C VAL A 39 -4.88 -30.83 3.38
N ASP A 40 -4.06 -31.55 4.15
CA ASP A 40 -3.93 -31.31 5.59
C ASP A 40 -3.51 -29.85 5.84
N VAL A 41 -4.30 -29.16 6.66
CA VAL A 41 -4.15 -27.74 7.03
C VAL A 41 -2.72 -27.39 7.46
N ARG A 42 -1.98 -28.34 8.05
CA ARG A 42 -0.57 -28.14 8.44
C ARG A 42 0.31 -27.74 7.26
N TYR A 43 0.05 -28.27 6.06
CA TYR A 43 0.78 -27.91 4.84
C TYR A 43 0.38 -26.54 4.29
N LEU A 44 -0.80 -26.03 4.65
CA LEU A 44 -1.24 -24.68 4.27
C LEU A 44 -0.66 -23.59 5.17
N ALA A 45 -0.10 -23.94 6.34
CA ALA A 45 0.44 -22.96 7.28
C ALA A 45 1.64 -22.18 6.69
N VAL A 46 2.58 -22.90 6.05
CA VAL A 46 3.78 -22.29 5.45
C VAL A 46 3.43 -21.28 4.34
N PRO A 47 2.63 -21.61 3.30
CA PRO A 47 2.28 -20.64 2.28
C PRO A 47 1.44 -19.47 2.84
N THR A 48 0.58 -19.71 3.83
CA THR A 48 -0.18 -18.64 4.50
C THR A 48 0.76 -17.66 5.20
N VAL A 49 1.76 -18.15 5.94
CA VAL A 49 2.75 -17.27 6.59
C VAL A 49 3.55 -16.49 5.56
N ALA A 50 3.96 -17.11 4.45
CA ALA A 50 4.66 -16.43 3.37
C ALA A 50 3.83 -15.28 2.77
N LEU A 51 2.54 -15.51 2.56
CA LEU A 51 1.58 -14.50 2.09
C LEU A 51 1.42 -13.33 3.07
N LEU A 52 1.35 -13.61 4.37
CA LEU A 52 1.26 -12.58 5.40
C LEU A 52 2.53 -11.74 5.51
N VAL A 53 3.70 -12.39 5.46
CA VAL A 53 5.00 -11.70 5.41
C VAL A 53 5.08 -10.80 4.18
N GLN A 54 4.61 -11.27 3.03
CA GLN A 54 4.55 -10.48 1.81
C GLN A 54 3.62 -9.27 1.94
N CYS A 55 2.44 -9.42 2.54
CA CYS A 55 1.53 -8.30 2.82
C CYS A 55 2.17 -7.29 3.78
N ALA A 56 2.87 -7.75 4.81
CA ALA A 56 3.59 -6.88 5.73
C ALA A 56 4.73 -6.11 5.04
N ALA A 57 5.50 -6.77 4.18
CA ALA A 57 6.55 -6.14 3.37
C ALA A 57 5.97 -5.07 2.44
N TRP A 58 4.86 -5.34 1.77
CA TRP A 58 4.15 -4.37 0.94
C TRP A 58 3.69 -3.14 1.74
N PHE A 59 3.08 -3.36 2.91
CA PHE A 59 2.67 -2.29 3.81
C PHE A 59 3.85 -1.41 4.25
N TRP A 60 4.98 -2.00 4.63
CA TRP A 60 6.18 -1.25 5.02
C TRP A 60 6.81 -0.49 3.87
N LEU A 61 6.83 -1.05 2.66
CA LEU A 61 7.29 -0.33 1.46
C LEU A 61 6.45 0.92 1.21
N LEU A 62 5.11 0.80 1.22
CA LEU A 62 4.21 1.94 1.07
C LEU A 62 4.41 2.99 2.18
N ARG A 63 4.58 2.54 3.42
CA ARG A 63 4.88 3.43 4.56
C ARG A 63 6.20 4.18 4.37
N SER A 64 7.24 3.51 3.89
CA SER A 64 8.54 4.11 3.61
C SER A 64 8.47 5.18 2.53
N TYR A 65 7.78 4.90 1.41
CA TYR A 65 7.56 5.90 0.36
C TYR A 65 6.80 7.13 0.87
N ARG A 66 5.81 6.93 1.75
CA ARG A 66 5.10 8.03 2.40
C ARG A 66 6.04 8.89 3.25
N GLN A 67 6.84 8.26 4.12
CA GLN A 67 7.77 8.97 5.00
C GLN A 67 8.79 9.78 4.19
N LEU A 68 9.33 9.19 3.12
CA LEU A 68 10.27 9.89 2.23
C LEU A 68 9.63 11.11 1.55
N ASN A 69 8.39 10.98 1.06
CA ASN A 69 7.68 12.10 0.45
C ASN A 69 7.36 13.20 1.47
N SER A 70 6.95 12.84 2.69
CA SER A 70 6.74 13.81 3.78
C SER A 70 8.02 14.56 4.13
N ALA A 71 9.15 13.87 4.25
CA ALA A 71 10.44 14.50 4.54
C ALA A 71 10.86 15.47 3.41
N LYS A 72 10.70 15.05 2.15
CA LYS A 72 10.97 15.92 0.99
C LYS A 72 10.10 17.17 0.99
N TYR A 73 8.81 17.04 1.30
CA TYR A 73 7.88 18.16 1.34
C TYR A 73 8.29 19.21 2.39
N ILE A 74 8.72 18.77 3.57
CA ILE A 74 9.21 19.66 4.64
C ILE A 74 10.48 20.41 4.19
N VAL A 75 11.45 19.70 3.60
CA VAL A 75 12.70 20.32 3.14
C VAL A 75 12.43 21.33 2.01
N VAL A 76 11.57 20.98 1.04
CA VAL A 76 11.16 21.91 -0.02
C VAL A 76 10.45 23.12 0.58
N GLY A 77 9.58 22.93 1.57
CA GLY A 77 8.91 24.01 2.29
C GLY A 77 9.86 25.01 2.90
N ALA A 78 10.84 24.52 3.67
CA ALA A 78 11.86 25.35 4.29
C ALA A 78 12.73 26.14 3.27
N LEU A 79 12.93 25.57 2.07
CA LEU A 79 13.62 26.27 0.98
C LEU A 79 12.70 27.32 0.33
N GLU A 80 11.43 27.00 0.12
CA GLU A 80 10.45 27.87 -0.52
C GLU A 80 10.02 29.06 0.34
N GLU A 81 10.17 29.00 1.66
CA GLU A 81 9.92 30.16 2.54
C GLU A 81 10.78 31.37 2.18
N ARG A 82 11.90 31.16 1.49
CA ARG A 82 12.78 32.22 0.97
C ARG A 82 12.33 32.77 -0.39
N LEU A 83 11.34 32.15 -1.02
CA LEU A 83 10.81 32.55 -2.33
C LEU A 83 9.51 33.34 -2.15
N PRO A 84 9.37 34.54 -2.76
CA PRO A 84 8.16 35.35 -2.61
C PRO A 84 6.88 34.64 -3.06
N ALA A 85 6.98 33.83 -4.11
CA ALA A 85 5.86 33.13 -4.71
C ALA A 85 5.48 31.82 -4.00
N SER A 86 6.45 31.10 -3.40
CA SER A 86 6.27 29.83 -2.66
C SER A 86 5.15 28.92 -3.21
N PRO A 87 5.29 28.45 -4.47
CA PRO A 87 4.20 27.79 -5.17
C PRO A 87 3.76 26.46 -4.54
N TYR A 88 4.67 25.67 -3.97
CA TYR A 88 4.33 24.36 -3.39
C TYR A 88 3.97 24.45 -1.89
N TRP A 89 4.70 25.26 -1.12
CA TRP A 89 4.50 25.35 0.33
C TRP A 89 3.33 26.25 0.72
N ARG A 90 3.15 27.41 0.06
CA ARG A 90 2.04 28.32 0.37
C ARG A 90 0.87 28.14 -0.58
N ALA A 91 1.09 28.16 -1.89
CA ALA A 91 -0.03 28.17 -2.84
C ALA A 91 -0.72 26.80 -2.94
N GLU A 92 0.02 25.73 -3.22
CA GLU A 92 -0.52 24.37 -3.33
C GLU A 92 -1.10 23.87 -1.99
N TRP A 93 -0.36 24.02 -0.88
CA TRP A 93 -0.86 23.60 0.44
C TRP A 93 -2.18 24.27 0.82
N LYS A 94 -2.32 25.57 0.54
CA LYS A 94 -3.54 26.33 0.80
C LYS A 94 -4.68 25.91 -0.14
N ALA A 95 -4.38 25.62 -1.40
CA ALA A 95 -5.36 25.08 -2.34
C ALA A 95 -5.89 23.71 -1.89
N LEU A 96 -5.01 22.86 -1.36
CA LEU A 96 -5.33 21.55 -0.79
C LEU A 96 -6.01 21.62 0.59
N GLY A 97 -6.30 22.81 1.11
CA GLY A 97 -7.03 22.99 2.36
C GLY A 97 -6.19 22.77 3.62
N GLU A 98 -4.87 22.89 3.51
CA GLU A 98 -3.92 22.85 4.64
C GLU A 98 -4.03 21.58 5.51
N GLY A 99 -4.53 20.48 4.94
CA GLY A 99 -4.79 19.22 5.65
C GLY A 99 -5.98 19.26 6.62
N ARG A 100 -6.77 20.34 6.65
CA ARG A 100 -7.94 20.51 7.52
C ARG A 100 -9.24 20.15 6.83
N ASP A 101 -9.26 20.19 5.51
CA ASP A 101 -10.46 19.98 4.71
C ASP A 101 -10.35 18.67 3.90
N PRO A 102 -10.78 17.53 4.45
CA PRO A 102 -10.72 16.24 3.77
C PRO A 102 -11.59 16.20 2.50
N SER A 103 -12.50 17.16 2.29
CA SER A 103 -13.27 17.31 1.06
C SER A 103 -12.43 17.85 -0.11
N ARG A 104 -11.35 18.58 0.19
CA ARG A 104 -10.44 19.16 -0.83
C ARG A 104 -9.33 18.22 -1.23
N TYR A 105 -8.78 17.48 -0.27
CA TYR A 105 -7.71 16.53 -0.54
C TYR A 105 -7.75 15.35 0.41
N TRP A 106 -7.94 14.17 -0.17
CA TRP A 106 -7.86 12.93 0.56
C TRP A 106 -6.56 12.21 0.18
N PRO A 107 -5.62 12.00 1.13
CA PRO A 107 -4.34 11.41 0.77
C PRO A 107 -4.54 9.95 0.36
N LEU A 108 -4.37 9.66 -0.94
CA LEU A 108 -4.47 8.30 -1.50
C LEU A 108 -3.61 7.27 -0.75
N THR A 109 -2.53 7.72 -0.10
CA THR A 109 -1.57 6.88 0.60
C THR A 109 -2.19 6.15 1.80
N HIS A 110 -3.25 6.69 2.40
CA HIS A 110 -3.99 5.96 3.43
C HIS A 110 -4.73 4.78 2.81
N LEU A 111 -5.44 5.00 1.70
CA LEU A 111 -6.15 3.94 0.97
C LEU A 111 -5.19 2.85 0.50
N GLU A 112 -4.04 3.22 -0.08
CA GLU A 112 -3.01 2.28 -0.52
C GLU A 112 -2.51 1.37 0.62
N GLN A 113 -2.42 1.88 1.86
CA GLN A 113 -2.00 1.12 3.03
C GLN A 113 -3.05 0.13 3.55
N TRP A 114 -4.34 0.35 3.27
CA TRP A 114 -5.41 -0.58 3.65
C TRP A 114 -5.46 -1.82 2.76
N ILE A 115 -4.99 -1.73 1.52
CA ILE A 115 -5.03 -2.83 0.55
C ILE A 115 -4.22 -4.07 1.01
N PRO A 116 -2.95 -3.95 1.45
CA PRO A 116 -2.22 -5.09 2.00
C PRO A 116 -2.94 -5.72 3.21
N ALA A 117 -3.54 -4.89 4.06
CA ALA A 117 -4.29 -5.36 5.23
C ALA A 117 -5.53 -6.15 4.83
N SER A 118 -6.28 -5.71 3.80
CA SER A 118 -7.44 -6.47 3.32
C SER A 118 -7.05 -7.83 2.75
N PHE A 119 -5.94 -7.93 2.01
CA PHE A 119 -5.44 -9.23 1.54
C PHE A 119 -5.00 -10.13 2.69
N ALA A 120 -4.30 -9.59 3.69
CA ALA A 120 -3.92 -10.35 4.88
C ALA A 120 -5.15 -10.92 5.61
N VAL A 121 -6.23 -10.14 5.76
CA VAL A 121 -7.49 -10.61 6.35
C VAL A 121 -8.10 -11.75 5.53
N VAL A 122 -8.12 -11.63 4.21
CA VAL A 122 -8.64 -12.69 3.32
C VAL A 122 -7.83 -13.98 3.47
N TYR A 123 -6.49 -13.91 3.52
CA TYR A 123 -5.65 -15.10 3.69
C TYR A 123 -5.82 -15.76 5.05
N VAL A 124 -5.93 -14.97 6.13
CA VAL A 124 -6.23 -15.50 7.47
C VAL A 124 -7.60 -16.17 7.49
N ALA A 125 -8.62 -15.52 6.92
CA ALA A 125 -9.97 -16.10 6.85
C ALA A 125 -9.97 -17.42 6.07
N GLY A 126 -9.29 -17.49 4.92
CA GLY A 126 -9.14 -18.71 4.13
C GLY A 126 -8.48 -19.84 4.93
N PHE A 127 -7.39 -19.54 5.64
CA PHE A 127 -6.72 -20.53 6.48
C PHE A 127 -7.61 -21.04 7.62
N ILE A 128 -8.34 -20.15 8.29
CA ILE A 128 -9.29 -20.53 9.36
C ILE A 128 -10.39 -21.43 8.80
N THR A 129 -10.96 -21.09 7.64
CA THR A 129 -12.00 -21.93 7.02
C THR A 129 -11.48 -23.32 6.68
N ALA A 130 -10.23 -23.43 6.20
CA ALA A 130 -9.61 -24.72 5.92
C ALA A 130 -9.23 -25.51 7.19
N ALA A 131 -9.09 -24.84 8.33
CA ALA A 131 -8.79 -25.49 9.61
C ALA A 131 -10.02 -26.03 10.34
N VAL A 132 -11.21 -25.51 10.01
CA VAL A 132 -12.48 -25.87 10.66
C VAL A 132 -13.24 -26.96 9.89
N VAL A 133 -12.94 -27.13 8.60
CA VAL A 133 -13.47 -28.19 7.72
C VAL A 133 -12.65 -29.46 7.89
#